data_AF-A0AAN6WSK1-F1
#
_entry.id   AF-A0AAN6WSK1-F1
#
_cell.length_a   1.000
_cell.length_b   1.000
_cell.length_c   1.000
_cell.angle_alpha   90.00
_cell.angle_beta   90.00
_cell.angle_gamma   90.00
#
_symmetry.space_group_name_H-M   'P 1'
#
loop_
_entity.id
_entity.type
_entity.pdbx_description
1 polymer ?
#
loop_
_entity_poly.entity_id
_entity_poly.type
_entity_poly.pdbx_seq_one_letter_code
_entity_poly.pdbx_strand_id
1 'polypeptide(L)'
;MAATQTTPPSFTFSIDMYADTVCVWSYIGSKILDQAIDAYKSALPPDERDKVTFDLTWRPYVLYPNAGVSVRTKKDAIHKIYSLNAPSIFSRLESLTKQYQIPLVWEGSTGNSINSHKLILLAIEQDEITA
;
A
#
# COMPACT_ATOMS: atom_id res chain seq x y z
N MET A 1 -40.99 6.53 -2.32
CA MET A 1 -39.60 6.35 -1.85
C MET A 1 -38.77 7.39 -2.58
N ALA A 2 -38.41 8.48 -1.89
CA ALA A 2 -37.65 9.57 -2.51
C ALA A 2 -36.19 9.13 -2.69
N ALA A 3 -35.66 9.29 -3.90
CA ALA A 3 -34.25 9.07 -4.18
C ALA A 3 -33.44 10.05 -3.33
N THR A 4 -32.61 9.53 -2.44
CA THR A 4 -31.55 10.27 -1.76
C THR A 4 -30.65 10.87 -2.83
N GLN A 5 -30.77 12.18 -3.06
CA GLN A 5 -29.82 12.93 -3.88
C GLN A 5 -28.48 12.92 -3.15
N THR A 6 -27.55 12.08 -3.61
CA THR A 6 -26.15 12.14 -3.20
C THR A 6 -25.59 13.46 -3.72
N THR A 7 -25.32 14.38 -2.78
CA THR A 7 -24.64 15.63 -3.11
C THR A 7 -23.22 15.27 -3.59
N PRO A 8 -22.75 15.78 -4.73
CA PRO A 8 -21.41 15.46 -5.23
C PRO A 8 -20.35 15.89 -4.21
N PRO A 9 -19.22 15.16 -4.10
CA PRO A 9 -18.16 15.51 -3.17
C PRO A 9 -17.64 16.92 -3.44
N SER A 10 -17.46 17.69 -2.37
CA SER A 10 -16.97 19.07 -2.46
C SER A 10 -15.44 19.14 -2.53
N PHE A 11 -14.74 18.06 -2.14
CA PHE A 11 -13.28 18.04 -2.13
C PHE A 11 -12.71 16.63 -2.35
N THR A 12 -11.71 16.51 -3.22
CA THR A 12 -10.99 15.26 -3.49
C THR A 12 -9.52 15.42 -3.15
N PHE A 13 -8.99 14.51 -2.33
CA PHE A 13 -7.55 14.32 -2.16
C PHE A 13 -7.05 13.36 -3.24
N SER A 14 -6.21 13.83 -4.16
CA SER A 14 -5.50 12.97 -5.11
C SER A 14 -4.12 12.61 -4.55
N ILE A 15 -3.81 11.32 -4.44
CA ILE A 15 -2.58 10.81 -3.83
C ILE A 15 -1.92 9.80 -4.78
N ASP A 16 -0.74 10.14 -5.29
CA ASP A 16 0.11 9.24 -6.03
C ASP A 16 0.99 8.40 -5.08
N MET A 17 0.80 7.08 -5.10
CA MET A 17 1.53 6.14 -4.26
C MET A 17 2.62 5.42 -5.06
N TYR A 18 3.86 5.89 -4.94
CA TYR A 18 5.03 5.20 -5.51
C TYR A 18 5.45 4.05 -4.60
N ALA A 19 5.23 2.82 -5.05
CA ALA A 19 5.44 1.64 -4.22
C ALA A 19 6.01 0.48 -5.02
N ASP A 20 6.73 -0.41 -4.34
CA ASP A 20 7.18 -1.69 -4.87
C ASP A 20 6.48 -2.83 -4.13
N THR A 21 5.99 -3.84 -4.85
CA THR A 21 5.24 -4.97 -4.29
C THR A 21 6.09 -5.86 -3.39
N VAL A 22 7.41 -5.81 -3.55
CA VAL A 22 8.37 -6.56 -2.71
C VAL A 22 8.89 -5.75 -1.51
N CYS A 23 8.54 -4.46 -1.43
CA CYS A 23 8.97 -3.58 -0.35
C CYS A 23 8.06 -3.70 0.87
N VAL A 24 8.60 -4.18 1.99
CA VAL A 24 7.85 -4.26 3.25
C VAL A 24 7.40 -2.89 3.75
N TRP A 25 8.20 -1.84 3.54
CA TRP A 25 7.87 -0.48 3.95
C TRP A 25 6.72 0.10 3.14
N SER A 26 6.66 -0.17 1.82
CA SER A 26 5.54 0.24 0.98
C SER A 26 4.23 -0.42 1.44
N TYR A 27 4.26 -1.71 1.79
CA TYR A 27 3.09 -2.42 2.31
C TYR A 27 2.61 -1.87 3.67
N ILE A 28 3.53 -1.62 4.60
CA ILE A 28 3.18 -1.01 5.89
C ILE A 28 2.62 0.40 5.67
N GLY A 29 3.28 1.20 4.83
CA GLY A 29 2.85 2.55 4.50
C GLY A 29 1.45 2.60 3.91
N SER A 30 1.11 1.70 2.98
CA SER A 30 -0.24 1.64 2.40
C SER A 30 -1.28 1.29 3.46
N LYS A 31 -0.99 0.33 4.35
CA LYS A 31 -1.95 -0.05 5.41
C LYS A 31 -2.16 1.03 6.46
N ILE A 32 -1.12 1.78 6.79
CA ILE A 32 -1.25 2.94 7.68
C ILE A 32 -2.03 4.07 6.98
N LEU A 33 -1.84 4.27 5.67
CA LEU A 33 -2.61 5.25 4.89
C LEU A 33 -4.10 4.89 4.88
N ASP A 34 -4.45 3.62 4.63
CA ASP A 34 -5.83 3.12 4.70
C ASP A 34 -6.47 3.52 6.05
N GLN A 35 -5.79 3.19 7.17
CA GLN A 35 -6.26 3.51 8.52
C GLN A 35 -6.35 5.02 8.79
N ALA A 36 -5.42 5.82 8.25
CA ALA A 36 -5.42 7.27 8.41
C ALA A 36 -6.59 7.92 7.67
N ILE A 37 -6.93 7.43 6.48
CA ILE A 37 -8.11 7.86 5.71
C ILE A 37 -9.39 7.55 6.50
N ASP A 38 -9.50 6.33 7.05
CA ASP A 38 -10.64 5.92 7.86
C ASP A 38 -10.78 6.77 9.13
N ALA A 39 -9.68 7.02 9.83
CA ALA A 39 -9.65 7.87 11.01
C ALA A 39 -10.06 9.31 10.68
N TYR A 40 -9.56 9.87 9.58
CA TYR A 40 -9.92 11.20 9.11
C TYR A 40 -11.42 11.31 8.81
N LYS A 41 -11.97 10.38 8.01
CA LYS A 41 -13.40 10.34 7.69
C LYS A 41 -14.29 10.15 8.93
N SER A 42 -13.81 9.36 9.90
CA SER A 42 -14.54 9.11 11.15
C SER A 42 -14.58 10.34 12.06
N ALA A 43 -13.57 11.21 11.99
CA ALA A 43 -13.50 12.46 12.75
C ALA A 43 -14.37 13.59 12.16
N LEU A 44 -14.79 13.47 10.89
CA LEU A 44 -15.67 14.45 10.25
C LEU A 44 -17.12 14.33 10.72
N PRO A 45 -17.86 15.47 10.77
CA PRO A 45 -19.32 15.45 10.89
C PRO A 45 -19.98 14.57 9.82
N PRO A 46 -21.10 13.88 10.13
CA PRO A 46 -21.77 12.99 9.18
C PRO A 46 -22.12 13.65 7.84
N ASP A 47 -22.50 14.93 7.85
CA ASP A 47 -22.87 15.72 6.68
C ASP A 47 -21.67 16.22 5.85
N GLU A 48 -20.45 16.08 6.36
CA GLU A 48 -19.20 16.41 5.66
C GLU A 48 -18.45 15.16 5.18
N ARG A 49 -18.63 14.02 5.86
CA ARG A 49 -17.93 12.76 5.55
C ARG A 49 -18.08 12.34 4.08
N ASP A 50 -19.31 12.39 3.56
CA ASP A 50 -19.60 11.97 2.19
C ASP A 50 -19.19 13.02 1.14
N LYS A 51 -18.82 14.22 1.59
CA LYS A 51 -18.36 15.30 0.71
C LYS A 51 -16.85 15.25 0.44
N VAL A 52 -16.12 14.37 1.13
CA VAL A 52 -14.68 14.22 0.97
C VAL A 52 -14.32 12.85 0.41
N THR A 53 -13.65 12.86 -0.74
CA THR A 53 -13.19 11.67 -1.44
C THR A 53 -11.67 11.59 -1.47
N PHE A 54 -11.16 10.37 -1.55
CA PHE A 54 -9.73 10.08 -1.70
C PHE A 54 -9.56 9.28 -2.97
N ASP A 55 -8.76 9.81 -3.89
CA ASP A 55 -8.38 9.17 -5.13
C ASP A 55 -6.91 8.73 -5.00
N LEU A 56 -6.72 7.41 -4.91
CA LEU A 56 -5.41 6.81 -4.70
C LEU A 56 -4.94 6.18 -6.01
N THR A 57 -3.90 6.76 -6.61
CA THR A 57 -3.29 6.21 -7.83
C THR A 57 -2.01 5.48 -7.47
N TRP A 58 -1.96 4.18 -7.76
CA TRP A 58 -0.74 3.40 -7.55
C TRP A 58 0.25 3.60 -8.70
N ARG A 59 1.49 3.97 -8.36
CA ARG A 59 2.58 4.21 -9.31
C ARG A 59 3.68 3.17 -9.08
N PRO A 60 4.13 2.47 -10.14
CA PRO A 60 5.14 1.45 -10.00
C PRO A 60 6.50 2.06 -9.63
N TYR A 61 7.13 1.53 -8.58
CA TYR A 61 8.54 1.77 -8.27
C TYR A 61 9.26 0.42 -8.17
N VAL A 62 10.37 0.25 -8.89
CA VAL A 62 11.12 -1.03 -8.93
C VAL A 62 12.45 -0.85 -8.19
N LEU A 63 12.56 -1.40 -6.99
CA LEU A 63 13.77 -1.32 -6.16
C LEU A 63 14.95 -2.09 -6.79
N TYR A 64 14.67 -3.25 -7.37
CA TYR A 64 15.69 -4.18 -7.87
C TYR A 64 15.36 -4.65 -9.30
N PRO A 65 15.54 -3.80 -10.33
CA PRO A 65 15.13 -4.12 -11.70
C PRO A 65 15.85 -5.33 -12.29
N ASN A 66 17.08 -5.59 -11.83
CA ASN A 66 17.91 -6.71 -12.29
C ASN A 66 17.83 -7.95 -11.38
N ALA A 67 16.88 -8.00 -10.44
CA ALA A 67 16.70 -9.18 -9.59
C ALA A 67 16.26 -10.40 -10.41
N GLY A 68 16.70 -11.58 -9.99
CA GLY A 68 16.18 -12.86 -10.50
C GLY A 68 14.76 -13.14 -9.98
N VAL A 69 14.08 -14.10 -10.62
CA VAL A 69 12.72 -14.50 -10.24
C VAL A 69 12.75 -15.36 -8.97
N SER A 70 12.11 -14.89 -7.90
CA SER A 70 11.75 -15.65 -6.69
C SER A 70 12.86 -16.51 -6.08
N VAL A 71 14.07 -15.97 -5.97
CA VAL A 71 15.27 -16.74 -5.54
C VAL A 71 15.54 -16.72 -4.03
N ARG A 72 14.78 -15.94 -3.23
CA ARG A 72 15.05 -15.77 -1.79
C ARG A 72 13.78 -15.61 -0.97
N THR A 73 13.85 -15.91 0.32
CA THR A 73 12.81 -15.51 1.27
C THR A 73 12.87 -13.99 1.54
N LYS A 74 11.76 -13.39 1.97
CA LYS A 74 11.73 -11.99 2.42
C LYS A 74 12.70 -11.76 3.58
N LYS A 75 12.80 -12.72 4.50
CA LYS A 75 13.75 -12.67 5.62
C LYS A 75 15.20 -12.55 5.14
N ASP A 76 15.61 -13.41 4.21
CA ASP A 76 16.96 -13.41 3.65
C ASP A 76 17.25 -12.11 2.89
N ALA A 77 16.25 -11.56 2.20
CA ALA A 77 16.39 -10.28 1.51
C ALA A 77 16.66 -9.13 2.50
N ILE A 78 15.92 -9.04 3.60
CA ILE A 78 16.15 -8.03 4.65
C ILE A 78 17.55 -8.19 5.26
N HIS A 79 17.96 -9.41 5.59
CA HIS A 79 19.32 -9.68 6.06
C HIS A 79 20.39 -9.21 5.07
N LYS A 80 20.19 -9.47 3.77
CA LYS A 80 21.13 -9.04 2.74
C LYS A 80 21.19 -7.52 2.58
N ILE A 81 20.04 -6.84 2.60
CA ILE A 81 19.94 -5.40 2.38
C ILE A 81 20.57 -4.63 3.54
N TYR A 82 20.26 -5.04 4.78
CA TYR A 82 20.63 -4.28 5.98
C TYR A 82 21.86 -4.85 6.70
N SER A 83 22.34 -6.03 6.33
CA SER A 83 23.54 -6.68 6.88
C SER A 83 23.51 -6.69 8.41
N LEU A 84 24.48 -6.07 9.08
CA LEU A 84 24.58 -6.00 10.55
C LEU A 84 23.40 -5.27 11.20
N ASN A 85 22.70 -4.39 10.47
CA ASN A 85 21.53 -3.67 10.97
C ASN A 85 20.23 -4.47 10.86
N ALA A 86 20.23 -5.67 10.27
CA ALA A 86 19.02 -6.45 10.08
C ALA A 86 18.22 -6.67 11.39
N PRO A 87 18.83 -6.98 12.56
CA PRO A 87 18.07 -7.17 13.79
C PRO A 87 17.28 -5.92 14.24
N SER A 88 17.86 -4.72 14.13
CA SER A 88 17.16 -3.49 14.51
C SER A 88 16.04 -3.16 13.53
N ILE A 89 16.23 -3.48 12.25
CA ILE A 89 15.20 -3.33 11.22
C ILE A 89 14.03 -4.29 11.46
N PHE A 90 14.29 -5.57 11.77
CA PHE A 90 13.23 -6.51 12.14
C PHE A 90 12.46 -6.04 13.38
N SER A 91 13.17 -5.62 14.44
CA SER A 91 12.54 -5.11 15.65
C SER A 91 11.63 -3.90 15.37
N ARG A 92 12.08 -2.97 14.52
CA ARG A 92 11.26 -1.81 14.10
C ARG A 92 10.03 -2.24 13.31
N LEU A 93 10.20 -3.17 12.36
CA LEU A 93 9.10 -3.67 11.52
C LEU A 93 8.06 -4.38 12.38
N GLU A 94 8.48 -5.27 13.28
CA GLU A 94 7.60 -5.98 14.22
C GLU A 94 6.85 -5.04 15.15
N SER A 95 7.53 -4.01 15.68
CA SER A 95 6.89 -3.01 16.54
C SER A 95 5.80 -2.25 15.79
N LEU A 96 6.08 -1.82 14.55
CA LEU A 96 5.09 -1.11 13.73
C LEU A 96 3.92 -2.01 13.36
N THR A 97 4.19 -3.23 12.92
CA THR A 97 3.11 -4.14 12.51
C THR A 97 2.25 -4.58 13.67
N LYS A 98 2.81 -4.67 14.88
CA LYS A 98 2.02 -4.88 16.09
C LYS A 98 1.16 -3.66 16.43
N GLN A 99 1.73 -2.44 16.36
CA GLN A 99 1.01 -1.20 16.64
C GLN A 99 -0.20 -1.02 15.72
N TYR A 100 -0.03 -1.28 14.43
CA TYR A 100 -1.06 -1.07 13.40
C TYR A 100 -1.82 -2.35 13.02
N GLN A 101 -1.60 -3.45 13.75
CA GLN A 101 -2.26 -4.75 13.54
C GLN A 101 -2.12 -5.29 12.10
N ILE A 102 -0.94 -5.07 11.50
CA ILE A 102 -0.64 -5.46 10.13
C ILE A 102 -0.08 -6.90 10.13
N PRO A 103 -0.69 -7.86 9.43
CA PRO A 103 -0.14 -9.20 9.32
C PRO A 103 1.09 -9.21 8.38
N LEU A 104 2.23 -9.67 8.89
CA LEU A 104 3.44 -9.91 8.10
C LEU A 104 3.90 -11.36 8.23
N VAL A 105 4.32 -11.92 7.09
CA VAL A 105 4.91 -13.26 6.99
C VAL A 105 6.26 -13.14 6.29
N TRP A 106 7.30 -13.60 6.98
CA TRP A 106 8.69 -13.51 6.52
C TRP A 106 9.13 -14.67 5.61
N GLU A 107 8.39 -15.78 5.64
CA GLU A 107 8.69 -17.00 4.87
C GLU A 107 8.25 -16.92 3.40
N GLY A 108 7.65 -15.80 2.97
CA GLY A 108 7.29 -15.58 1.58
C GLY A 108 8.52 -15.43 0.68
N SER A 109 8.40 -15.84 -0.58
CA SER A 109 9.42 -15.60 -1.61
C SER A 109 9.46 -14.14 -2.04
N THR A 110 10.63 -13.67 -2.50
CA THR A 110 10.85 -12.35 -3.09
C THR A 110 11.82 -12.42 -4.26
N GLY A 111 11.79 -11.41 -5.14
CA GLY A 111 12.56 -11.36 -6.37
C GLY A 111 12.17 -10.18 -7.25
N ASN A 112 12.24 -10.35 -8.56
CA ASN A 112 11.84 -9.34 -9.52
C ASN A 112 10.35 -9.00 -9.41
N SER A 113 10.01 -7.71 -9.27
CA SER A 113 8.63 -7.23 -9.13
C SER A 113 7.98 -6.78 -10.44
N ILE A 114 8.71 -6.70 -11.56
CA ILE A 114 8.21 -6.11 -12.83
C ILE A 114 6.88 -6.74 -13.27
N ASN A 115 6.75 -8.07 -13.19
CA ASN A 115 5.51 -8.73 -13.61
C ASN A 115 4.34 -8.42 -12.68
N SER A 116 4.57 -8.25 -11.37
CA SER A 116 3.52 -7.80 -10.46
C SER A 116 3.10 -6.35 -10.74
N HIS A 117 4.05 -5.48 -11.10
CA HIS A 117 3.76 -4.10 -11.53
C HIS A 117 2.87 -4.09 -12.78
N LYS A 118 3.18 -4.92 -13.78
CA LYS A 118 2.35 -5.05 -14.98
C LYS A 118 0.92 -5.48 -14.67
N LEU A 119 0.73 -6.43 -13.76
CA LEU A 119 -0.61 -6.89 -13.36
C LEU A 119 -1.41 -5.80 -12.64
N ILE A 120 -0.76 -4.99 -11.79
CA ILE A 120 -1.43 -3.89 -11.11
C ILE A 120 -1.83 -2.80 -12.12
N LEU A 121 -0.94 -2.45 -13.05
CA LEU A 121 -1.26 -1.49 -14.12
C LEU A 121 -2.42 -1.96 -14.99
N LEU A 122 -2.46 -3.26 -15.33
CA LEU A 122 -3.58 -3.84 -16.07
C LEU A 122 -4.90 -3.76 -15.29
N ALA A 123 -4.86 -3.99 -13.97
CA ALA A 123 -6.05 -3.86 -13.13
C ALA A 123 -6.56 -2.42 -13.09
N ILE A 124 -5.66 -1.43 -12.98
CA ILE A 124 -6.01 0.00 -13.02
C ILE A 124 -6.68 0.36 -14.36
N GLU A 125 -6.08 -0.05 -15.48
CA GLU A 125 -6.67 0.16 -16.82
C GLU A 125 -8.07 -0.47 -16.93
N GLN A 126 -8.24 -1.68 -16.37
CA GLN A 126 -9.53 -2.36 -16.40
C GLN A 126 -10.59 -1.66 -15.53
N ASP A 127 -10.21 -1.16 -14.35
CA ASP A 127 -11.10 -0.40 -13.47
C ASP A 127 -11.56 0.89 -14.16
N GLU A 128 -10.64 1.62 -14.81
CA GLU A 128 -10.95 2.83 -15.60
C GLU A 128 -11.93 2.56 -16.76
N ILE A 129 -11.86 1.39 -17.40
CA ILE A 129 -12.82 0.99 -18.45
C ILE A 129 -14.21 0.69 -17.87
N THR A 130 -14.29 0.22 -16.62
CA THR A 130 -15.55 -0.22 -15.99
C THR A 130 -16.22 0.82 -15.10
N ALA A 131 -15.52 1.92 -14.78
CA ALA A 131 -16.01 3.04 -13.96
C ALA A 131 -16.94 3.97 -14.75
#